data_AF-A0AA37TN59-F1
#
_entry.id   AF-A0AA37TN59-F1
#
_cell.length_a   1.000
_cell.length_b   1.000
_cell.length_c   1.000
_cell.angle_alpha   90.00
_cell.angle_beta   90.00
_cell.angle_gamma   90.00
#
_symmetry.space_group_name_H-M   'P 1'
#
loop_
_entity.id
_entity.type
_entity.pdbx_description
1 polymer ?
#
loop_
_entity_poly.entity_id
_entity_poly.type
_entity_poly.pdbx_seq_one_letter_code
_entity_poly.pdbx_strand_id
1 'polypeptide(L)'
;MIKSFIKTCLLGLLACTSMSFAQAQELQGFGSKFNGSTSHISFADWKAQGDVTIKIWLGELDKNEQGQYVWTHVLADSNSSQSVRLDANSIQVQFANQYIGIYQSFDFANTYYVELHVSDGRLTVTDGKGTASVADSSIQPSSMHFDVMYSRGEVYSAGILQALSLIDDANSTNTVNYRAQGFENLLPDTGTNFSLTDVEHIVPDEPPVDPCEENPDDCLPPVDPCEEDPDSCLPPENPCDDNDNWCLPGYDLDMSNAPVQSQADWDYEFNKQYPNTRPVMNITVGNDTGRFAWEAPIWLKAYVTMATTYQDTKYIDWAIELIDHMFNYTDEEREKRGEINVAGDKYWQAPRYYTNNPGTPVPGWRRHFPRDGIDWRVEALTDGRALVGVMYVVDYIKENGLSQYDDKANEYMQKAKRIIDSHDSSYSETRQPGIAGSYYYPNDTDKYGDDGLYSRPLPFNHNFAMAFPQLVMDKWSGESNYHTRVTNLWTFYADKMEYQSNGTCTWRYQYHVSDPNTKTEDLNHGDLDIEFAVKAFREGITGDEDLMQCITKSFTTVMYDGNGTYTDLIDGKGGSASSEHNTNTGWNWVELHQFDPRVANDVLTTLDRHANKTTWFGEYLAWANMLRLTK
;
A
#
# COMPACT_ATOMS: atom_id res chain seq x y z
N MET A 1 -36.13 8.24 17.21
CA MET A 1 -34.93 7.63 17.83
C MET A 1 -34.34 6.60 16.86
N ILE A 2 -34.11 6.99 15.60
CA ILE A 2 -33.45 6.21 14.53
C ILE A 2 -32.77 7.26 13.64
N LYS A 3 -31.51 7.55 13.94
CA LYS A 3 -30.57 8.33 13.10
C LYS A 3 -29.16 7.92 13.53
N SER A 4 -28.62 6.86 12.93
CA SER A 4 -27.18 6.62 12.80
C SER A 4 -26.96 5.24 12.15
N PHE A 5 -27.16 5.12 10.84
CA PHE A 5 -26.73 3.91 10.11
C PHE A 5 -26.34 4.17 8.64
N ILE A 6 -25.99 5.40 8.28
CA ILE A 6 -25.51 5.74 6.93
C ILE A 6 -24.29 6.64 7.09
N LYS A 7 -23.10 6.03 7.30
CA LYS A 7 -21.83 6.76 7.15
C LYS A 7 -20.56 5.90 6.94
N THR A 8 -20.64 4.58 6.83
CA THR A 8 -19.44 3.72 6.81
C THR A 8 -19.18 3.00 5.47
N CYS A 9 -19.93 3.26 4.40
CA CYS A 9 -19.66 2.65 3.09
C CYS A 9 -18.82 3.51 2.12
N LEU A 10 -18.32 4.68 2.53
CA LEU A 10 -17.70 5.62 1.58
C LEU A 10 -16.16 5.55 1.45
N LEU A 11 -15.44 4.82 2.33
CA LEU A 11 -13.97 4.77 2.28
C LEU A 11 -13.39 3.53 1.57
N GLY A 12 -14.19 2.50 1.29
CA GLY A 12 -13.74 1.28 0.60
C GLY A 12 -13.71 1.39 -0.94
N LEU A 13 -14.26 2.45 -1.53
CA LEU A 13 -14.33 2.61 -3.00
C LEU A 13 -13.11 3.32 -3.62
N LEU A 14 -12.28 4.02 -2.84
CA LEU A 14 -11.16 4.81 -3.38
C LEU A 14 -9.90 3.99 -3.74
N ALA A 15 -9.75 2.75 -3.24
CA ALA A 15 -8.57 1.92 -3.53
C ALA A 15 -8.73 1.03 -4.78
N CYS A 16 -9.96 0.77 -5.23
CA CYS A 16 -10.22 0.01 -6.46
C CYS A 16 -10.13 0.85 -7.74
N THR A 17 -10.18 2.18 -7.66
CA THR A 17 -10.10 3.04 -8.84
C THR A 17 -8.67 3.18 -9.36
N SER A 18 -7.67 3.30 -8.47
CA SER A 18 -6.26 3.54 -8.85
C SER A 18 -5.62 2.41 -9.66
N MET A 19 -6.07 1.16 -9.50
CA MET A 19 -5.55 -0.03 -10.20
C MET A 19 -5.97 -0.08 -11.68
N SER A 20 -7.00 0.66 -12.07
CA SER A 20 -7.61 0.58 -13.40
C SER A 20 -7.13 1.66 -14.40
N PHE A 21 -6.43 2.68 -13.93
CA PHE A 21 -5.95 3.81 -14.76
C PHE A 21 -4.73 3.45 -15.62
N ALA A 22 -3.73 2.80 -15.03
CA ALA A 22 -2.47 2.49 -15.73
C ALA A 22 -2.68 1.49 -16.88
N GLN A 23 -3.56 0.51 -16.67
CA GLN A 23 -3.85 -0.52 -17.67
C GLN A 23 -4.63 0.04 -18.88
N ALA A 24 -5.50 1.02 -18.68
CA ALA A 24 -6.22 1.68 -19.78
C ALA A 24 -5.28 2.49 -20.70
N GLN A 25 -4.24 3.10 -20.12
CA GLN A 25 -3.26 3.92 -20.86
C GLN A 25 -2.37 3.10 -21.80
N GLU A 26 -1.95 1.90 -21.40
CA GLU A 26 -1.09 1.04 -22.23
C GLU A 26 -1.84 0.40 -23.40
N LEU A 27 -3.18 0.37 -23.35
CA LEU A 27 -4.03 -0.35 -24.29
C LEU A 27 -5.00 0.55 -25.07
N GLN A 28 -4.64 1.81 -25.31
CA GLN A 28 -5.49 2.82 -25.97
C GLN A 28 -6.08 2.39 -27.33
N GLY A 29 -5.44 1.47 -28.07
CA GLY A 29 -5.90 0.96 -29.36
C GLY A 29 -6.82 -0.26 -29.30
N PHE A 30 -7.10 -0.76 -28.10
CA PHE A 30 -7.78 -2.05 -27.88
C PHE A 30 -9.10 -1.86 -27.14
N GLY A 31 -10.07 -2.72 -27.43
CA GLY A 31 -11.40 -2.71 -26.84
C GLY A 31 -12.49 -2.93 -27.88
N SER A 32 -13.70 -2.49 -27.56
CA SER A 32 -14.85 -2.54 -28.46
C SER A 32 -14.91 -1.28 -29.29
N LYS A 33 -14.68 -1.40 -30.60
CA LYS A 33 -14.61 -0.30 -31.55
C LYS A 33 -15.95 -0.05 -32.21
N PHE A 34 -16.28 1.23 -32.27
CA PHE A 34 -17.49 1.79 -32.85
C PHE A 34 -17.14 2.58 -34.12
N ASN A 35 -17.94 2.38 -35.17
CA ASN A 35 -17.74 2.91 -36.52
C ASN A 35 -18.40 4.29 -36.77
N GLY A 36 -19.17 4.82 -35.81
CA GLY A 36 -19.84 6.12 -35.94
C GLY A 36 -21.00 6.19 -36.94
N SER A 37 -21.50 5.04 -37.40
CA SER A 37 -22.59 4.96 -38.38
C SER A 37 -23.73 4.04 -37.98
N THR A 38 -23.43 2.84 -37.49
CA THR A 38 -24.43 1.82 -37.10
C THR A 38 -24.07 1.10 -35.81
N SER A 39 -22.79 1.15 -35.43
CA SER A 39 -22.26 0.42 -34.28
C SER A 39 -22.83 0.94 -32.96
N HIS A 40 -23.38 0.06 -32.12
CA HIS A 40 -23.83 0.39 -30.77
C HIS A 40 -23.99 -0.87 -29.92
N ILE A 41 -24.10 -0.68 -28.60
CA ILE A 41 -24.42 -1.75 -27.65
C ILE A 41 -25.73 -1.40 -26.97
N SER A 42 -26.69 -2.32 -26.96
CA SER A 42 -27.92 -2.18 -26.18
C SER A 42 -27.98 -3.18 -25.04
N PHE A 43 -28.70 -2.83 -23.98
CA PHE A 43 -28.93 -3.66 -22.79
C PHE A 43 -30.33 -3.38 -22.23
N ALA A 44 -30.71 -4.12 -21.19
CA ALA A 44 -32.00 -3.88 -20.52
C ALA A 44 -32.07 -2.47 -19.95
N ASP A 45 -33.25 -1.84 -20.03
CA ASP A 45 -33.49 -0.50 -19.46
C ASP A 45 -33.02 -0.42 -18.01
N TRP A 46 -32.01 0.40 -17.77
CA TRP A 46 -31.43 0.64 -16.47
C TRP A 46 -31.94 1.98 -15.95
N LYS A 47 -32.44 1.99 -14.71
CA LYS A 47 -32.98 3.18 -14.05
C LYS A 47 -32.32 3.37 -12.68
N ALA A 48 -31.82 4.56 -12.42
CA ALA A 48 -31.29 4.93 -11.12
C ALA A 48 -32.40 5.06 -10.05
N GLN A 49 -32.13 4.55 -8.84
CA GLN A 49 -32.99 4.66 -7.66
C GLN A 49 -32.50 5.72 -6.67
N GLY A 50 -31.21 6.06 -6.71
CA GLY A 50 -30.60 7.12 -5.91
C GLY A 50 -29.42 7.77 -6.61
N ASP A 51 -28.41 8.16 -5.84
CA ASP A 51 -27.14 8.68 -6.38
C ASP A 51 -26.50 7.65 -7.31
N VAL A 52 -25.79 8.15 -8.32
CA VAL A 52 -25.24 7.32 -9.40
C VAL A 52 -23.75 7.55 -9.52
N THR A 53 -23.01 6.45 -9.63
CA THR A 53 -21.60 6.46 -10.05
C THR A 53 -21.47 5.80 -11.42
N ILE A 54 -20.85 6.49 -12.38
CA ILE A 54 -20.57 5.96 -13.73
C ILE A 54 -19.07 5.95 -13.93
N LYS A 55 -18.51 4.78 -14.28
CA LYS A 55 -17.08 4.63 -14.61
C LYS A 55 -16.92 4.16 -16.04
N ILE A 56 -16.00 4.78 -16.77
CA ILE A 56 -15.79 4.54 -18.20
C ILE A 56 -14.29 4.42 -18.44
N TRP A 57 -13.87 3.26 -18.96
CA TRP A 57 -12.53 3.02 -19.48
C TRP A 57 -12.60 3.11 -21.00
N LEU A 58 -11.97 4.15 -21.53
CA LEU A 58 -11.97 4.48 -22.94
C LEU A 58 -10.76 3.83 -23.62
N GLY A 59 -10.85 3.57 -24.91
CA GLY A 59 -9.67 3.51 -25.78
C GLY A 59 -9.56 4.83 -26.56
N GLU A 60 -9.20 4.76 -27.82
CA GLU A 60 -9.11 5.93 -28.69
C GLU A 60 -10.47 6.63 -28.87
N LEU A 61 -10.46 7.96 -28.70
CA LEU A 61 -11.59 8.85 -28.99
C LEU A 61 -11.54 9.32 -30.45
N ASP A 62 -12.70 9.43 -31.08
CA ASP A 62 -12.80 9.81 -32.49
C ASP A 62 -12.40 11.26 -32.77
N LYS A 63 -11.86 11.49 -33.97
CA LYS A 63 -11.44 12.79 -34.49
C LYS A 63 -12.05 13.02 -35.87
N ASN A 64 -12.49 14.24 -36.13
CA ASN A 64 -12.91 14.64 -37.47
C ASN A 64 -11.71 14.72 -38.45
N GLU A 65 -11.97 14.97 -39.72
CA GLU A 65 -10.95 15.12 -40.77
C GLU A 65 -9.90 16.20 -40.47
N GLN A 66 -10.21 17.15 -39.59
CA GLN A 66 -9.31 18.22 -39.14
C GLN A 66 -8.50 17.82 -37.89
N GLY A 67 -8.61 16.59 -37.41
CA GLY A 67 -7.91 16.08 -36.23
C GLY A 67 -8.50 16.58 -34.90
N GLN A 68 -9.70 17.17 -34.92
CA GLN A 68 -10.37 17.66 -33.72
C GLN A 68 -11.26 16.57 -33.14
N TYR A 69 -11.17 16.38 -31.82
CA TYR A 69 -12.04 15.44 -31.12
C TYR A 69 -13.51 15.83 -31.26
N VAL A 70 -14.35 14.84 -31.53
CA VAL A 70 -15.80 15.01 -31.68
C VAL A 70 -16.55 14.56 -30.43
N TRP A 71 -17.73 15.12 -30.19
CA TRP A 71 -18.59 14.69 -29.09
C TRP A 71 -19.07 13.26 -29.30
N THR A 72 -18.72 12.39 -28.35
CA THR A 72 -19.03 10.96 -28.32
C THR A 72 -20.14 10.70 -27.31
N HIS A 73 -21.27 10.15 -27.75
CA HIS A 73 -22.37 9.74 -26.88
C HIS A 73 -22.07 8.37 -26.27
N VAL A 74 -21.50 8.32 -25.07
CA VAL A 74 -21.06 7.06 -24.45
C VAL A 74 -22.23 6.26 -23.88
N LEU A 75 -23.24 6.95 -23.35
CA LEU A 75 -24.47 6.38 -22.79
C LEU A 75 -25.67 7.23 -23.21
N ALA A 76 -26.80 6.60 -23.52
CA ALA A 76 -28.07 7.27 -23.76
C ALA A 76 -29.28 6.41 -23.38
N ASP A 77 -30.43 7.07 -23.31
CA ASP A 77 -31.74 6.43 -23.33
C ASP A 77 -32.30 6.52 -24.75
N SER A 78 -32.60 5.37 -25.35
CA SER A 78 -33.13 5.25 -26.70
C SER A 78 -34.50 5.91 -26.87
N ASN A 79 -35.23 6.13 -25.77
CA ASN A 79 -36.59 6.67 -25.75
C ASN A 79 -36.66 8.14 -25.32
N SER A 80 -35.55 8.76 -24.94
CA SER A 80 -35.54 10.15 -24.49
C SER A 80 -34.33 10.92 -25.00
N SER A 81 -34.22 12.17 -24.54
CA SER A 81 -33.07 13.00 -24.83
C SER A 81 -31.90 12.75 -23.87
N GLN A 82 -32.04 11.93 -22.84
CA GLN A 82 -30.99 11.72 -21.85
C GLN A 82 -29.75 11.07 -22.46
N SER A 83 -28.58 11.62 -22.14
CA SER A 83 -27.30 11.07 -22.58
C SER A 83 -26.14 11.59 -21.75
N VAL A 84 -25.09 10.77 -21.64
CA VAL A 84 -23.74 11.18 -21.24
C VAL A 84 -22.90 11.27 -22.51
N ARG A 85 -22.32 12.43 -22.78
CA ARG A 85 -21.39 12.63 -23.88
C ARG A 85 -20.12 13.32 -23.43
N LEU A 86 -19.03 13.05 -24.12
CA LEU A 86 -17.71 13.63 -23.86
C LEU A 86 -16.96 13.95 -25.15
N ASP A 87 -15.99 14.84 -25.08
CA ASP A 87 -14.90 14.96 -26.05
C ASP A 87 -13.56 14.73 -25.33
N ALA A 88 -12.43 15.21 -25.86
CA ALA A 88 -11.13 15.01 -25.21
C ALA A 88 -10.96 15.70 -23.84
N ASN A 89 -11.70 16.76 -23.54
CA ASN A 89 -11.47 17.56 -22.34
C ASN A 89 -12.74 18.07 -21.64
N SER A 90 -13.91 17.73 -22.19
CA SER A 90 -15.20 18.20 -21.75
C SER A 90 -16.18 17.04 -21.64
N ILE A 91 -17.11 17.17 -20.70
CA ILE A 91 -18.18 16.20 -20.49
C ILE A 91 -19.50 16.92 -20.28
N GLN A 92 -20.58 16.29 -20.75
CA GLN A 92 -21.91 16.82 -20.62
C GLN A 92 -22.92 15.70 -20.38
N VAL A 93 -23.76 15.89 -19.37
CA VAL A 93 -24.88 15.02 -19.03
C VAL A 93 -26.18 15.77 -19.27
N GLN A 94 -27.09 15.14 -20.02
CA GLN A 94 -28.41 15.69 -20.24
C GLN A 94 -29.40 15.19 -19.18
N PHE A 95 -29.87 16.11 -18.32
CA PHE A 95 -30.93 15.87 -17.34
C PHE A 95 -32.24 16.46 -17.86
N ALA A 96 -33.17 15.62 -18.29
CA ALA A 96 -34.38 16.03 -19.00
C ALA A 96 -34.06 16.97 -20.18
N ASN A 97 -34.44 18.25 -20.09
CA ASN A 97 -34.23 19.27 -21.12
C ASN A 97 -33.00 20.16 -20.87
N GLN A 98 -32.20 19.88 -19.84
CA GLN A 98 -31.02 20.67 -19.48
C GLN A 98 -29.74 19.94 -19.82
N TYR A 99 -28.78 20.68 -20.36
CA TYR A 99 -27.44 20.21 -20.67
C TYR A 99 -26.47 20.72 -19.63
N ILE A 100 -26.09 19.86 -18.69
CA ILE A 100 -25.17 20.19 -17.61
C ILE A 100 -23.80 19.66 -17.99
N GLY A 101 -22.80 20.53 -18.07
CA GLY A 101 -21.46 20.12 -18.51
C GLY A 101 -20.35 20.82 -17.75
N ILE A 102 -19.20 20.16 -17.76
CA ILE A 102 -17.92 20.68 -17.27
C ILE A 102 -16.99 20.69 -18.49
N TYR A 103 -16.49 21.87 -18.84
CA TYR A 103 -15.77 22.08 -20.09
C TYR A 103 -14.30 22.34 -19.84
N GLN A 104 -13.44 21.80 -20.72
CA GLN A 104 -12.00 22.04 -20.74
C GLN A 104 -11.31 21.84 -19.38
N SER A 105 -11.76 20.83 -18.62
CA SER A 105 -11.28 20.58 -17.25
C SER A 105 -10.54 19.25 -17.10
N PHE A 106 -10.48 18.45 -18.18
CA PHE A 106 -9.98 17.07 -18.16
C PHE A 106 -9.07 16.79 -19.36
N ASP A 107 -8.42 15.63 -19.34
CA ASP A 107 -7.59 15.13 -20.43
C ASP A 107 -7.93 13.68 -20.78
N PHE A 108 -9.22 13.43 -21.06
CA PHE A 108 -9.77 12.09 -21.35
C PHE A 108 -9.06 11.40 -22.52
N ALA A 109 -8.53 12.16 -23.47
CA ALA A 109 -7.77 11.64 -24.60
C ALA A 109 -6.41 11.05 -24.21
N ASN A 110 -5.87 11.35 -23.03
CA ASN A 110 -4.61 10.79 -22.54
C ASN A 110 -4.78 10.00 -21.24
N THR A 111 -5.83 10.25 -20.46
CA THR A 111 -6.13 9.46 -19.26
C THR A 111 -6.94 8.22 -19.56
N TYR A 112 -7.72 8.22 -20.65
CA TYR A 112 -8.56 7.10 -21.07
C TYR A 112 -9.55 6.64 -19.98
N TYR A 113 -9.89 7.53 -19.06
CA TYR A 113 -10.77 7.24 -17.94
C TYR A 113 -11.70 8.39 -17.64
N VAL A 114 -12.93 8.04 -17.28
CA VAL A 114 -13.93 8.97 -16.75
C VAL A 114 -14.64 8.32 -15.57
N GLU A 115 -14.76 9.07 -14.48
CA GLU A 115 -15.68 8.73 -13.39
C GLU A 115 -16.58 9.92 -13.10
N LEU A 116 -17.89 9.69 -13.14
CA LEU A 116 -18.91 10.65 -12.79
C LEU A 116 -19.60 10.20 -11.50
N HIS A 117 -19.76 11.12 -10.56
CA HIS A 117 -20.68 10.98 -9.43
C HIS A 117 -21.82 11.99 -9.59
N VAL A 118 -23.04 11.49 -9.64
CA VAL A 118 -24.26 12.28 -9.78
C VAL A 118 -25.06 12.14 -8.49
N SER A 119 -25.15 13.25 -7.76
CA SER A 119 -26.00 13.39 -6.57
C SER A 119 -27.04 14.48 -6.79
N ASP A 120 -28.06 14.55 -5.94
CA ASP A 120 -29.08 15.61 -6.04
C ASP A 120 -28.44 17.01 -6.08
N GLY A 121 -28.71 17.76 -7.15
CA GLY A 121 -28.20 19.11 -7.37
C GLY A 121 -26.72 19.23 -7.73
N ARG A 122 -25.97 18.12 -7.92
CA ARG A 122 -24.52 18.16 -8.14
C ARG A 122 -24.00 17.05 -9.05
N LEU A 123 -23.13 17.44 -9.99
CA LEU A 123 -22.35 16.55 -10.83
C LEU A 123 -20.86 16.75 -10.51
N THR A 124 -20.17 15.67 -10.16
CA THR A 124 -18.71 15.64 -9.95
C THR A 124 -18.09 14.70 -10.97
N VAL A 125 -17.02 15.11 -11.63
CA VAL A 125 -16.32 14.28 -12.62
C VAL A 125 -14.82 14.29 -12.37
N THR A 126 -14.17 13.16 -12.55
CA THR A 126 -12.71 13.01 -12.55
C THR A 126 -12.24 12.18 -13.75
N ASP A 127 -11.04 12.49 -14.22
CA ASP A 127 -10.31 11.70 -15.22
C ASP A 127 -9.15 10.89 -14.60
N GLY A 128 -9.12 10.80 -13.26
CA GLY A 128 -8.03 10.19 -12.48
C GLY A 128 -6.90 11.14 -12.10
N LYS A 129 -6.73 12.24 -12.82
CA LYS A 129 -5.70 13.26 -12.53
C LYS A 129 -6.31 14.53 -11.94
N GLY A 130 -7.39 15.01 -12.56
CA GLY A 130 -8.15 16.18 -12.16
C GLY A 130 -9.57 15.81 -11.71
N THR A 131 -10.16 16.65 -10.87
CA THR A 131 -11.57 16.55 -10.46
C THR A 131 -12.22 17.92 -10.57
N ALA A 132 -13.42 17.96 -11.13
CA ALA A 132 -14.24 19.18 -11.18
C ALA A 132 -15.70 18.88 -10.83
N SER A 133 -16.44 19.90 -10.42
CA SER A 133 -17.86 19.77 -10.09
C SER A 133 -18.66 20.94 -10.60
N VAL A 134 -19.93 20.70 -10.92
CA VAL A 134 -20.94 21.71 -11.20
C VAL A 134 -22.18 21.45 -10.35
N ALA A 135 -22.80 22.52 -9.84
CA ALA A 135 -24.04 22.46 -9.09
C ALA A 135 -25.16 23.09 -9.92
N ASP A 136 -26.27 22.36 -10.07
CA ASP A 136 -27.46 22.82 -10.78
C ASP A 136 -28.68 22.04 -10.25
N SER A 137 -29.76 22.75 -9.91
CA SER A 137 -30.97 22.14 -9.33
C SER A 137 -31.67 21.13 -10.26
N SER A 138 -31.40 21.16 -11.56
CA SER A 138 -31.93 20.20 -12.53
C SER A 138 -31.24 18.85 -12.49
N ILE A 139 -30.10 18.72 -11.80
CA ILE A 139 -29.38 17.45 -11.62
C ILE A 139 -30.17 16.58 -10.65
N GLN A 140 -30.84 15.56 -11.18
CA GLN A 140 -31.72 14.65 -10.45
C GLN A 140 -31.31 13.21 -10.76
N PRO A 141 -30.50 12.54 -9.93
CA PRO A 141 -29.99 11.19 -10.20
C PRO A 141 -31.09 10.17 -10.50
N SER A 142 -32.19 10.21 -9.73
CA SER A 142 -33.35 9.32 -9.91
C SER A 142 -34.11 9.49 -11.24
N SER A 143 -33.78 10.52 -12.02
CA SER A 143 -34.30 10.71 -13.38
C SER A 143 -33.42 10.06 -14.46
N MET A 144 -32.32 9.40 -14.08
CA MET A 144 -31.39 8.78 -15.01
C MET A 144 -31.86 7.41 -15.47
N HIS A 145 -31.92 7.27 -16.80
CA HIS A 145 -32.29 6.10 -17.56
C HIS A 145 -31.27 5.89 -18.67
N PHE A 146 -30.81 4.64 -18.87
CA PHE A 146 -29.92 4.27 -19.96
C PHE A 146 -30.21 2.86 -20.44
N ASP A 147 -30.12 2.65 -21.74
CA ASP A 147 -30.30 1.33 -22.37
C ASP A 147 -29.40 1.12 -23.61
N VAL A 148 -28.61 2.14 -23.98
CA VAL A 148 -27.74 2.08 -25.15
C VAL A 148 -26.41 2.82 -24.95
N MET A 149 -25.35 2.29 -25.54
CA MET A 149 -24.00 2.86 -25.60
C MET A 149 -23.62 3.22 -27.04
N TYR A 150 -22.89 4.32 -27.23
CA TYR A 150 -22.38 4.78 -28.54
C TYR A 150 -23.43 5.12 -29.60
N SER A 151 -24.70 5.28 -29.21
CA SER A 151 -25.74 5.88 -30.06
C SER A 151 -26.76 6.66 -29.25
N ARG A 152 -27.49 7.54 -29.93
CA ARG A 152 -28.61 8.32 -29.41
C ARG A 152 -29.58 8.63 -30.53
N GLY A 153 -30.73 7.95 -30.55
CA GLY A 153 -31.65 8.02 -31.68
C GLY A 153 -30.96 7.58 -32.97
N GLU A 154 -30.95 8.45 -33.99
CA GLU A 154 -30.29 8.19 -35.28
C GLU A 154 -28.82 8.66 -35.31
N VAL A 155 -28.28 9.13 -34.19
CA VAL A 155 -26.89 9.61 -34.09
C VAL A 155 -26.01 8.51 -33.50
N TYR A 156 -24.94 8.15 -34.20
CA TYR A 156 -23.96 7.15 -33.75
C TYR A 156 -22.62 7.83 -33.50
N SER A 157 -21.86 7.33 -32.53
CA SER A 157 -20.52 7.83 -32.21
C SER A 157 -19.46 6.79 -32.55
N ALA A 158 -18.31 7.25 -33.02
CA ALA A 158 -17.13 6.42 -33.20
C ALA A 158 -16.22 6.50 -31.97
N GLY A 159 -15.34 5.52 -31.82
CA GLY A 159 -14.37 5.44 -30.73
C GLY A 159 -14.18 4.01 -30.23
N ILE A 160 -13.42 3.84 -29.14
CA ILE A 160 -13.17 2.55 -28.52
C ILE A 160 -13.60 2.58 -27.05
N LEU A 161 -14.30 1.54 -26.61
CA LEU A 161 -14.68 1.31 -25.21
C LEU A 161 -14.01 0.04 -24.67
N GLN A 162 -13.24 0.17 -23.60
CA GLN A 162 -12.60 -0.96 -22.93
C GLN A 162 -13.54 -1.57 -21.89
N ALA A 163 -14.14 -0.74 -21.04
CA ALA A 163 -15.10 -1.17 -20.02
C ALA A 163 -16.01 -0.01 -19.59
N LEU A 164 -17.19 -0.34 -19.03
CA LEU A 164 -18.14 0.63 -18.48
C LEU A 164 -18.88 0.05 -17.29
N SER A 165 -19.02 0.83 -16.22
CA SER A 165 -19.82 0.48 -15.03
C SER A 165 -20.88 1.54 -14.74
N LEU A 166 -22.13 1.12 -14.60
CA LEU A 166 -23.24 1.91 -14.09
C LEU A 166 -23.57 1.41 -12.68
N ILE A 167 -23.36 2.24 -11.66
CA ILE A 167 -23.54 1.88 -10.26
C ILE A 167 -24.64 2.76 -9.67
N ASP A 168 -25.68 2.13 -9.14
CA ASP A 168 -26.67 2.79 -8.30
C ASP A 168 -26.21 2.73 -6.84
N ASP A 169 -25.77 3.86 -6.30
CA ASP A 169 -25.17 3.93 -4.96
C ASP A 169 -26.21 3.63 -3.86
N ALA A 170 -27.51 3.75 -4.17
CA ALA A 170 -28.60 3.38 -3.25
C ALA A 170 -28.98 1.90 -3.35
N ASN A 171 -28.59 1.21 -4.43
CA ASN A 171 -28.90 -0.20 -4.65
C ASN A 171 -27.81 -0.88 -5.48
N SER A 172 -26.80 -1.44 -4.82
CA SER A 172 -25.67 -2.10 -5.48
C SER A 172 -26.06 -3.30 -6.36
N THR A 173 -27.24 -3.89 -6.17
CA THR A 173 -27.76 -4.95 -7.06
C THR A 173 -28.22 -4.42 -8.42
N ASN A 174 -28.46 -3.10 -8.52
CA ASN A 174 -28.78 -2.38 -9.74
C ASN A 174 -27.50 -1.85 -10.42
N THR A 175 -26.47 -2.71 -10.52
CA THR A 175 -25.20 -2.41 -11.17
C THR A 175 -25.12 -3.11 -12.53
N VAL A 176 -24.66 -2.39 -13.56
CA VAL A 176 -24.43 -2.94 -14.91
C VAL A 176 -22.97 -2.74 -15.26
N ASN A 177 -22.26 -3.84 -15.56
CA ASN A 177 -20.87 -3.80 -16.02
C ASN A 177 -20.76 -4.36 -17.44
N TYR A 178 -20.23 -3.55 -18.34
CA TYR A 178 -19.78 -3.96 -19.67
C TYR A 178 -18.25 -4.06 -19.68
N ARG A 179 -17.72 -5.10 -20.34
CA ARG A 179 -16.28 -5.30 -20.55
C ARG A 179 -16.06 -5.79 -21.98
N ALA A 180 -15.13 -5.15 -22.69
CA ALA A 180 -14.70 -5.60 -24.00
C ALA A 180 -13.93 -6.92 -23.87
N GLN A 181 -13.89 -7.69 -24.96
CA GLN A 181 -13.06 -8.89 -25.03
C GLN A 181 -11.59 -8.54 -24.77
N GLY A 182 -10.93 -9.28 -23.87
CA GLY A 182 -9.56 -9.02 -23.43
C GLY A 182 -9.44 -8.04 -22.25
N PHE A 183 -10.56 -7.50 -21.77
CA PHE A 183 -10.63 -6.56 -20.64
C PHE A 183 -11.48 -7.11 -19.49
N GLU A 184 -11.61 -8.44 -19.39
CA GLU A 184 -12.47 -9.11 -18.43
C GLU A 184 -12.06 -8.83 -16.98
N ASN A 185 -10.81 -8.47 -16.74
CA ASN A 185 -10.25 -8.17 -15.43
C ASN A 185 -10.56 -6.74 -14.92
N LEU A 186 -11.04 -5.83 -15.78
CA LEU A 186 -11.31 -4.44 -15.36
C LEU A 186 -12.55 -4.32 -14.46
N LEU A 187 -13.56 -5.17 -14.68
CA LEU A 187 -14.84 -5.11 -13.97
C LEU A 187 -15.40 -6.52 -13.71
N PRO A 188 -16.00 -6.78 -12.54
CA PRO A 188 -16.66 -8.05 -12.28
C PRO A 188 -17.89 -8.22 -13.17
N ASP A 189 -18.28 -9.48 -13.41
CA ASP A 189 -19.48 -9.79 -14.17
C ASP A 189 -20.76 -9.55 -13.38
N THR A 190 -21.66 -8.73 -13.94
CA THR A 190 -23.00 -8.50 -13.39
C THR A 190 -24.05 -9.42 -13.99
N GLY A 191 -23.68 -10.28 -14.96
CA GLY A 191 -24.62 -11.15 -15.68
C GLY A 191 -25.59 -10.38 -16.59
N THR A 192 -25.29 -9.13 -16.90
CA THR A 192 -26.11 -8.31 -17.80
C THR A 192 -25.93 -8.80 -19.25
N ASN A 193 -27.04 -9.05 -19.94
CA ASN A 193 -27.00 -9.40 -21.36
C ASN A 193 -26.88 -8.13 -22.21
N PHE A 194 -25.85 -8.09 -23.05
CA PHE A 194 -25.61 -7.02 -24.01
C PHE A 194 -25.86 -7.51 -25.44
N SER A 195 -26.47 -6.67 -26.26
CA SER A 195 -26.65 -6.88 -27.70
C SER A 195 -25.75 -5.92 -28.46
N LEU A 196 -24.73 -6.46 -29.12
CA LEU A 196 -23.75 -5.69 -29.89
C LEU A 196 -24.17 -5.68 -31.36
N THR A 197 -24.34 -4.49 -31.94
CA THR A 197 -24.63 -4.30 -33.36
C THR A 197 -23.42 -3.66 -34.03
N ASP A 198 -22.85 -4.29 -35.06
CA ASP A 198 -21.70 -3.78 -35.84
C ASP A 198 -20.51 -3.29 -35.01
N VAL A 199 -20.26 -3.92 -33.85
CA VAL A 199 -19.12 -3.63 -32.97
C VAL A 199 -17.96 -4.57 -33.33
N GLU A 200 -16.78 -4.01 -33.54
CA GLU A 200 -15.53 -4.76 -33.77
C GLU A 200 -14.78 -4.88 -32.45
N HIS A 201 -14.32 -6.07 -32.06
CA HIS A 201 -13.43 -6.22 -30.90
C HIS A 201 -11.98 -6.23 -31.38
N ILE A 202 -11.20 -5.26 -30.89
CA ILE A 202 -9.75 -5.22 -31.08
C ILE A 202 -9.13 -5.70 -29.78
N VAL A 203 -8.65 -6.94 -29.77
CA VAL A 203 -7.99 -7.55 -28.62
C VAL A 203 -6.49 -7.29 -28.75
N PRO A 204 -5.75 -7.02 -27.65
CA PRO A 204 -4.30 -7.03 -27.69
C PRO A 204 -3.81 -8.32 -28.35
N ASP A 205 -2.80 -8.24 -29.22
CA ASP A 205 -2.08 -9.45 -29.64
C ASP A 205 -1.72 -10.22 -28.37
N GLU A 206 -1.88 -11.55 -28.38
CA GLU A 206 -1.56 -12.39 -27.23
C GLU A 206 -0.20 -11.95 -26.66
N PRO A 207 -0.05 -11.89 -25.32
CA PRO A 207 1.23 -11.54 -24.70
C PRO A 207 2.34 -12.32 -25.42
N PRO A 208 3.52 -11.71 -25.64
CA PRO A 208 4.58 -12.33 -26.43
C PRO A 208 4.70 -13.78 -26.01
N VAL A 209 4.51 -14.66 -26.99
CA VAL A 209 4.57 -16.12 -26.82
C VAL A 209 5.76 -16.39 -25.91
N ASP A 210 5.46 -17.02 -24.78
CA ASP A 210 6.46 -17.37 -23.79
C ASP A 210 7.66 -17.98 -24.55
N PRO A 211 8.90 -17.49 -24.38
CA PRO A 211 10.07 -18.07 -25.04
C PRO A 211 10.13 -19.60 -24.93
N CYS A 212 9.49 -20.15 -23.90
CA CYS A 212 9.30 -21.57 -23.64
C CYS A 212 8.42 -22.33 -24.66
N GLU A 213 7.51 -21.66 -25.38
CA GLU A 213 6.71 -22.30 -26.44
C GLU A 213 7.46 -22.40 -27.78
N GLU A 214 8.39 -21.48 -28.06
CA GLU A 214 9.23 -21.55 -29.26
C GLU A 214 10.40 -22.54 -29.12
N ASN A 215 10.92 -22.72 -27.90
CA ASN A 215 11.94 -23.73 -27.61
C ASN A 215 11.76 -24.32 -26.20
N PRO A 216 11.06 -25.47 -26.05
CA PRO A 216 10.78 -26.09 -24.75
C PRO A 216 12.03 -26.44 -23.93
N ASP A 217 13.18 -26.61 -24.58
CA ASP A 217 14.44 -26.96 -23.94
C ASP A 217 15.11 -25.77 -23.23
N ASP A 218 14.77 -24.52 -23.61
CA ASP A 218 15.33 -23.30 -23.00
C ASP A 218 14.65 -22.93 -21.67
N CYS A 219 13.55 -23.62 -21.33
CA CYS A 219 12.79 -23.43 -20.11
C CYS A 219 12.57 -24.73 -19.33
N LEU A 220 13.34 -25.78 -19.59
CA LEU A 220 13.44 -26.85 -18.61
C LEU A 220 13.89 -26.19 -17.30
N PRO A 221 13.11 -26.29 -16.20
CA PRO A 221 13.63 -25.85 -14.92
C PRO A 221 14.97 -26.57 -14.73
N PRO A 222 15.98 -25.92 -14.11
CA PRO A 222 17.15 -26.66 -13.66
C PRO A 222 16.62 -27.92 -12.97
N VAL A 223 17.11 -29.09 -13.40
CA VAL A 223 16.70 -30.39 -12.85
C VAL A 223 16.63 -30.20 -11.36
N ASP A 224 15.45 -30.46 -10.78
CA ASP A 224 15.21 -30.25 -9.37
C ASP A 224 16.39 -30.88 -8.62
N PRO A 225 17.20 -30.11 -7.87
CA PRO A 225 18.32 -30.68 -7.13
C PRO A 225 17.87 -31.86 -6.24
N CYS A 226 16.59 -31.88 -5.85
CA CYS A 226 15.95 -32.95 -5.12
C CYS A 226 15.75 -34.25 -5.92
N GLU A 227 15.68 -34.20 -7.25
CA GLU A 227 15.61 -35.40 -8.11
C GLU A 227 16.99 -36.07 -8.27
N GLU A 228 18.09 -35.29 -8.28
CA GLU A 228 19.44 -35.83 -8.39
C GLU A 228 20.05 -36.23 -7.04
N ASP A 229 19.71 -35.50 -5.96
CA ASP A 229 20.13 -35.79 -4.59
C ASP A 229 19.00 -35.44 -3.60
N PRO A 230 18.16 -36.43 -3.21
CA PRO A 230 17.06 -36.22 -2.27
C PRO A 230 17.50 -35.68 -0.90
N ASP A 231 18.77 -35.88 -0.52
CA ASP A 231 19.33 -35.39 0.74
C ASP A 231 19.70 -33.91 0.68
N SER A 232 19.86 -33.33 -0.53
CA SER A 232 20.10 -31.90 -0.73
C SER A 232 18.89 -31.01 -0.47
N CYS A 233 17.71 -31.63 -0.33
CA CYS A 233 16.42 -31.00 -0.05
C CYS A 233 15.82 -31.46 1.27
N LEU A 234 16.59 -32.15 2.11
CA LEU A 234 16.23 -32.20 3.51
C LEU A 234 16.21 -30.75 4.00
N PRO A 235 15.10 -30.27 4.59
CA PRO A 235 15.11 -28.97 5.24
C PRO A 235 16.34 -28.94 6.17
N PRO A 236 17.08 -27.80 6.23
CA PRO A 236 18.10 -27.66 7.26
C PRO A 236 17.50 -28.10 8.60
N GLU A 237 18.26 -28.88 9.37
CA GLU A 237 17.80 -29.33 10.69
C GLU A 237 17.19 -28.13 11.42
N ASN A 238 16.00 -28.36 11.99
CA ASN A 238 15.21 -27.30 12.58
C ASN A 238 16.13 -26.48 13.49
N PRO A 239 16.35 -25.17 13.25
CA PRO A 239 17.22 -24.38 14.11
C PRO A 239 16.73 -24.36 15.57
N CYS A 240 15.50 -24.82 15.84
CA CYS A 240 14.98 -25.11 17.17
C CYS A 240 15.60 -26.31 17.89
N ASP A 241 16.20 -27.27 17.19
CA ASP A 241 16.83 -28.42 17.83
C ASP A 241 18.20 -28.05 18.44
N ASP A 242 18.84 -26.97 17.95
CA ASP A 242 20.21 -26.59 18.32
C ASP A 242 20.37 -25.18 18.94
N ASN A 243 19.36 -24.30 18.92
CA ASN A 243 19.45 -22.94 19.48
C ASN A 243 18.17 -22.47 20.22
N ASP A 244 18.16 -22.61 21.55
CA ASP A 244 17.08 -22.18 22.47
C ASP A 244 16.69 -20.68 22.35
N ASN A 245 17.52 -19.83 21.73
CA ASN A 245 17.20 -18.40 21.57
C ASN A 245 16.17 -18.12 20.46
N TRP A 246 15.87 -19.11 19.61
CA TRP A 246 15.05 -18.94 18.41
C TRP A 246 13.66 -19.55 18.53
N CYS A 247 13.49 -20.50 19.44
CA CYS A 247 12.25 -21.26 19.57
C CYS A 247 11.69 -21.06 20.97
N LEU A 248 10.80 -20.09 21.05
CA LEU A 248 9.89 -19.93 22.18
C LEU A 248 9.05 -21.21 22.23
N PRO A 249 8.77 -21.78 23.42
CA PRO A 249 7.97 -23.00 23.51
C PRO A 249 6.65 -22.77 22.78
N GLY A 250 6.37 -23.60 21.77
CA GLY A 250 5.10 -23.58 21.04
C GLY A 250 3.95 -23.50 22.04
N TYR A 251 3.13 -22.47 21.91
CA TYR A 251 2.01 -22.23 22.79
C TYR A 251 0.85 -23.14 22.37
N ASP A 252 0.22 -23.80 23.35
CA ASP A 252 -1.05 -24.50 23.13
C ASP A 252 -2.19 -23.47 23.03
N LEU A 253 -2.23 -22.77 21.90
CA LEU A 253 -3.23 -21.75 21.59
C LEU A 253 -4.43 -22.40 20.91
N ASP A 254 -5.63 -22.07 21.39
CA ASP A 254 -6.87 -22.50 20.75
C ASP A 254 -7.16 -21.65 19.50
N MET A 255 -6.60 -22.07 18.37
CA MET A 255 -6.79 -21.44 17.06
C MET A 255 -8.12 -21.80 16.39
N SER A 256 -9.08 -22.44 17.09
CA SER A 256 -10.30 -22.95 16.46
C SER A 256 -11.20 -21.88 15.82
N ASN A 257 -11.09 -20.62 16.28
CA ASN A 257 -11.79 -19.47 15.71
C ASN A 257 -10.98 -18.72 14.64
N ALA A 258 -9.69 -19.05 14.47
CA ALA A 258 -8.82 -18.37 13.54
C ALA A 258 -9.25 -18.64 12.09
N PRO A 259 -9.22 -17.63 11.20
CA PRO A 259 -9.53 -17.80 9.78
C PRO A 259 -8.47 -18.65 9.07
N VAL A 260 -7.26 -18.75 9.63
CA VAL A 260 -6.16 -19.58 9.12
C VAL A 260 -5.54 -20.35 10.28
N GLN A 261 -5.45 -21.67 10.17
CA GLN A 261 -4.97 -22.57 11.24
C GLN A 261 -3.72 -23.35 10.83
N SER A 262 -3.34 -23.23 9.55
CA SER A 262 -2.22 -23.95 8.95
C SER A 262 -1.62 -23.14 7.81
N GLN A 263 -0.46 -23.58 7.31
CA GLN A 263 0.14 -23.06 6.09
C GLN A 263 -0.82 -23.12 4.91
N ALA A 264 -1.52 -24.25 4.74
CA ALA A 264 -2.44 -24.46 3.64
C ALA A 264 -3.63 -23.51 3.69
N ASP A 265 -4.15 -23.19 4.88
CA ASP A 265 -5.23 -22.21 5.02
C ASP A 265 -4.76 -20.80 4.69
N TRP A 266 -3.57 -20.43 5.17
CA TRP A 266 -2.96 -19.13 4.86
C TRP A 266 -2.73 -18.98 3.36
N ASP A 267 -2.14 -19.99 2.72
CA ASP A 267 -1.91 -20.02 1.27
C ASP A 267 -3.23 -19.98 0.49
N TYR A 268 -4.26 -20.70 0.95
CA TYR A 268 -5.56 -20.70 0.32
C TYR A 268 -6.20 -19.32 0.35
N GLU A 269 -6.26 -18.66 1.51
CA GLU A 269 -6.83 -17.31 1.61
C GLU A 269 -5.99 -16.28 0.83
N PHE A 270 -4.65 -16.39 0.88
CA PHE A 270 -3.75 -15.54 0.10
C PHE A 270 -4.01 -15.66 -1.40
N ASN A 271 -3.99 -16.88 -1.94
CA ASN A 271 -4.19 -17.12 -3.38
C ASN A 271 -5.61 -16.79 -3.84
N LYS A 272 -6.61 -16.96 -2.97
CA LYS A 272 -7.99 -16.54 -3.23
C LYS A 272 -8.11 -15.02 -3.35
N GLN A 273 -7.40 -14.27 -2.51
CA GLN A 273 -7.40 -12.81 -2.55
C GLN A 273 -6.52 -12.24 -3.67
N TYR A 274 -5.43 -12.94 -4.01
CA TYR A 274 -4.41 -12.50 -4.96
C TYR A 274 -4.15 -13.55 -6.06
N PRO A 275 -5.16 -13.93 -6.87
CA PRO A 275 -5.06 -15.06 -7.78
C PRO A 275 -4.11 -14.84 -8.96
N ASN A 276 -3.92 -13.58 -9.38
CA ASN A 276 -3.20 -13.24 -10.60
C ASN A 276 -1.92 -12.42 -10.34
N THR A 277 -1.84 -11.73 -9.21
CA THR A 277 -0.78 -10.78 -8.94
C THR A 277 -0.59 -10.65 -7.44
N ARG A 278 0.65 -10.84 -6.98
CA ARG A 278 1.00 -10.70 -5.57
C ARG A 278 0.79 -9.26 -5.11
N PRO A 279 0.52 -9.04 -3.81
CA PRO A 279 0.29 -7.72 -3.27
C PRO A 279 1.38 -6.71 -3.63
N VAL A 280 0.98 -5.45 -3.83
CA VAL A 280 1.86 -4.29 -4.12
C VAL A 280 2.58 -4.32 -5.48
N MET A 281 2.66 -5.46 -6.17
CA MET A 281 3.25 -5.57 -7.52
C MET A 281 2.57 -4.67 -8.57
N ASN A 282 1.33 -4.24 -8.30
CA ASN A 282 0.60 -3.32 -9.16
C ASN A 282 0.99 -1.83 -8.97
N ILE A 283 1.89 -1.51 -8.03
CA ILE A 283 2.27 -0.13 -7.71
C ILE A 283 3.52 0.28 -8.47
N THR A 284 3.34 1.13 -9.47
CA THR A 284 4.41 1.63 -10.36
C THR A 284 4.80 3.09 -10.09
N VAL A 285 4.15 3.74 -9.13
CA VAL A 285 4.40 5.15 -8.75
C VAL A 285 5.33 5.28 -7.55
N GLY A 286 6.16 4.27 -7.29
CA GLY A 286 7.02 4.21 -6.11
C GLY A 286 6.21 4.38 -4.82
N ASN A 287 6.70 5.26 -3.93
CA ASN A 287 6.02 5.57 -2.69
C ASN A 287 5.11 6.83 -2.76
N ASP A 288 4.72 7.28 -3.95
CA ASP A 288 3.83 8.45 -4.10
C ASP A 288 2.51 8.25 -3.31
N THR A 289 2.01 7.02 -3.22
CA THR A 289 0.79 6.62 -2.46
C THR A 289 1.04 6.20 -1.01
N GLY A 290 2.31 6.09 -0.58
CA GLY A 290 2.69 5.55 0.73
C GLY A 290 2.71 4.02 0.84
N ARG A 291 2.25 3.27 -0.18
CA ARG A 291 2.14 1.80 -0.07
C ARG A 291 3.49 1.08 0.08
N PHE A 292 4.57 1.59 -0.50
CA PHE A 292 5.91 1.02 -0.31
C PHE A 292 6.45 1.18 1.11
N ALA A 293 6.07 2.25 1.82
CA ALA A 293 6.47 2.47 3.20
C ALA A 293 5.54 1.79 4.22
N TRP A 294 4.25 1.62 3.92
CA TRP A 294 3.26 1.19 4.93
C TRP A 294 2.67 -0.19 4.69
N GLU A 295 2.61 -0.67 3.45
CA GLU A 295 2.03 -1.97 3.11
C GLU A 295 3.08 -2.99 2.72
N ALA A 296 4.01 -2.65 1.82
CA ALA A 296 5.03 -3.57 1.35
C ALA A 296 5.86 -4.20 2.49
N PRO A 297 6.30 -3.44 3.51
CA PRO A 297 7.08 -4.01 4.61
C PRO A 297 6.28 -5.01 5.46
N ILE A 298 4.96 -4.86 5.52
CA ILE A 298 4.08 -5.80 6.24
C ILE A 298 4.01 -7.13 5.49
N TRP A 299 3.90 -7.09 4.16
CA TRP A 299 3.97 -8.30 3.32
C TRP A 299 5.32 -8.99 3.41
N LEU A 300 6.43 -8.24 3.29
CA LEU A 300 7.77 -8.82 3.39
C LEU A 300 7.99 -9.53 4.73
N LYS A 301 7.53 -8.94 5.84
CA LYS A 301 7.54 -9.60 7.14
C LYS A 301 6.65 -10.83 7.19
N ALA A 302 5.43 -10.77 6.63
CA ALA A 302 4.54 -11.93 6.62
C ALA A 302 5.18 -13.11 5.88
N TYR A 303 5.83 -12.84 4.74
CA TYR A 303 6.57 -13.84 3.97
C TYR A 303 7.75 -14.41 4.77
N VAL A 304 8.55 -13.58 5.42
CA VAL A 304 9.65 -14.03 6.29
C VAL A 304 9.12 -14.86 7.47
N THR A 305 8.03 -14.44 8.10
CA THR A 305 7.40 -15.20 9.20
C THR A 305 6.92 -16.56 8.72
N MET A 306 6.29 -16.65 7.55
CA MET A 306 5.83 -17.92 6.98
C MET A 306 7.01 -18.81 6.57
N ALA A 307 8.06 -18.25 5.95
CA ALA A 307 9.30 -18.96 5.64
C ALA A 307 9.98 -19.51 6.90
N THR A 308 10.04 -18.71 7.96
CA THR A 308 10.59 -19.13 9.27
C THR A 308 9.77 -20.27 9.87
N THR A 309 8.45 -20.18 9.80
CA THR A 309 7.53 -21.14 10.46
C THR A 309 7.47 -22.48 9.75
N TYR A 310 7.50 -22.48 8.42
CA TYR A 310 7.27 -23.67 7.60
C TYR A 310 8.47 -24.10 6.76
N GLN A 311 9.56 -23.33 6.78
CA GLN A 311 10.79 -23.59 6.03
C GLN A 311 10.55 -23.73 4.52
N ASP A 312 9.57 -22.99 4.01
CA ASP A 312 9.18 -23.00 2.60
C ASP A 312 9.75 -21.77 1.89
N THR A 313 10.71 -22.01 1.00
CA THR A 313 11.46 -20.95 0.31
C THR A 313 10.61 -20.14 -0.66
N LYS A 314 9.42 -20.61 -1.05
CA LYS A 314 8.53 -19.87 -1.96
C LYS A 314 8.21 -18.48 -1.42
N TYR A 315 8.09 -18.32 -0.10
CA TYR A 315 7.81 -17.03 0.51
C TYR A 315 9.00 -16.06 0.37
N ILE A 316 10.22 -16.58 0.35
CA ILE A 316 11.42 -15.78 0.08
C ILE A 316 11.49 -15.40 -1.41
N ASP A 317 11.10 -16.29 -2.33
CA ASP A 317 10.96 -15.93 -3.74
C ASP A 317 9.96 -14.78 -3.93
N TRP A 318 8.81 -14.84 -3.25
CA TRP A 318 7.80 -13.77 -3.29
C TRP A 318 8.30 -12.46 -2.67
N ALA A 319 9.12 -12.56 -1.63
CA ALA A 319 9.74 -11.40 -1.01
C ALA A 319 10.78 -10.75 -1.93
N ILE A 320 11.63 -11.54 -2.60
CA ILE A 320 12.62 -11.07 -3.57
C ILE A 320 11.93 -10.36 -4.75
N GLU A 321 10.87 -10.94 -5.30
CA GLU A 321 10.09 -10.34 -6.37
C GLU A 321 9.56 -8.95 -5.96
N LEU A 322 8.98 -8.84 -4.76
CA LEU A 322 8.47 -7.58 -4.25
C LEU A 322 9.59 -6.56 -3.98
N ILE A 323 10.75 -6.98 -3.47
CA ILE A 323 11.88 -6.07 -3.24
C ILE A 323 12.47 -5.56 -4.55
N ASP A 324 12.63 -6.44 -5.54
CA ASP A 324 13.08 -6.07 -6.88
C ASP A 324 12.14 -5.02 -7.49
N HIS A 325 10.82 -5.25 -7.35
CA HIS A 325 9.79 -4.30 -7.76
C HIS A 325 9.92 -2.96 -7.03
N MET A 326 10.07 -2.96 -5.71
CA MET A 326 10.23 -1.74 -4.92
C MET A 326 11.44 -0.92 -5.39
N PHE A 327 12.59 -1.57 -5.59
CA PHE A 327 13.80 -0.89 -6.05
C PHE A 327 13.71 -0.40 -7.50
N ASN A 328 12.99 -1.13 -8.36
CA ASN A 328 12.71 -0.69 -9.72
C ASN A 328 11.91 0.64 -9.76
N TYR A 329 11.17 0.97 -8.70
CA TYR A 329 10.36 2.19 -8.61
C TYR A 329 10.87 3.23 -7.60
N THR A 330 12.18 3.25 -7.34
CA THR A 330 12.86 4.40 -6.69
C THR A 330 12.83 5.64 -7.58
N ASP A 331 13.03 6.83 -7.00
CA ASP A 331 13.04 8.08 -7.77
C ASP A 331 14.15 8.09 -8.83
N GLU A 332 15.33 7.56 -8.53
CA GLU A 332 16.44 7.41 -9.50
C GLU A 332 16.04 6.57 -10.71
N GLU A 333 15.39 5.43 -10.50
CA GLU A 333 15.00 4.54 -11.61
C GLU A 333 13.80 5.10 -12.39
N ARG A 334 12.83 5.72 -11.71
CA ARG A 334 11.68 6.37 -12.35
C ARG A 334 12.09 7.57 -13.20
N GLU A 335 13.03 8.39 -12.72
CA GLU A 335 13.58 9.52 -13.49
C GLU A 335 14.34 9.03 -14.73
N LYS A 336 15.16 7.96 -14.60
CA LYS A 336 15.87 7.35 -15.76
C LYS A 336 14.91 6.88 -16.86
N ARG A 337 13.73 6.38 -16.48
CA ARG A 337 12.66 5.96 -17.40
C ARG A 337 11.78 7.12 -17.88
N GLY A 338 11.95 8.33 -17.35
CA GLY A 338 11.15 9.51 -17.70
C GLY A 338 9.73 9.48 -17.13
N GLU A 339 9.47 8.67 -16.10
CA GLU A 339 8.17 8.55 -15.44
C GLU A 339 7.90 9.71 -14.48
N ILE A 340 8.96 10.35 -13.99
CA ILE A 340 8.93 11.56 -13.17
C ILE A 340 9.93 12.58 -13.74
N ASN A 341 9.77 13.83 -13.32
CA ASN A 341 10.69 14.92 -13.65
C ASN A 341 11.01 15.71 -12.38
N VAL A 342 12.01 15.27 -11.62
CA VAL A 342 12.39 15.89 -10.34
C VAL A 342 12.89 17.34 -10.48
N ALA A 343 13.24 17.78 -11.69
CA ALA A 343 13.60 19.18 -11.94
C ALA A 343 12.37 20.10 -11.96
N GLY A 344 11.24 19.60 -12.48
CA GLY A 344 9.93 20.26 -12.44
C GLY A 344 9.20 20.04 -11.11
N ASP A 345 9.27 18.81 -10.60
CA ASP A 345 8.59 18.29 -9.42
C ASP A 345 9.54 18.22 -8.23
N LYS A 346 10.02 19.38 -7.79
CA LYS A 346 11.04 19.47 -6.74
C LYS A 346 10.56 18.88 -5.41
N TYR A 347 11.52 18.49 -4.58
CA TYR A 347 11.26 18.19 -3.17
C TYR A 347 11.26 19.49 -2.36
N TRP A 348 10.20 19.75 -1.58
CA TRP A 348 10.25 20.85 -0.60
C TRP A 348 11.01 20.46 0.67
N GLN A 349 11.19 19.16 0.89
CA GLN A 349 12.03 18.60 1.94
C GLN A 349 12.62 17.28 1.46
N ALA A 350 13.95 17.16 1.50
CA ALA A 350 14.70 15.95 1.21
C ALA A 350 16.03 16.03 1.97
N PRO A 351 16.86 14.97 2.01
CA PRO A 351 18.21 15.11 2.54
C PRO A 351 18.94 16.26 1.86
N ARG A 352 19.83 16.94 2.60
CA ARG A 352 20.31 18.28 2.27
C ARG A 352 20.89 18.38 0.87
N TYR A 353 21.62 17.36 0.43
CA TYR A 353 22.18 17.29 -0.92
C TYR A 353 21.10 17.48 -2.00
N TYR A 354 19.97 16.78 -1.90
CA TYR A 354 18.91 16.81 -2.92
C TYR A 354 18.07 18.09 -2.85
N THR A 355 17.90 18.66 -1.66
CA THR A 355 17.27 19.99 -1.51
C THR A 355 18.13 21.08 -2.16
N ASN A 356 19.46 21.01 -2.00
CA ASN A 356 20.39 22.02 -2.52
C ASN A 356 20.81 21.76 -3.99
N ASN A 357 20.48 20.59 -4.55
CA ASN A 357 20.72 20.26 -5.96
C ASN A 357 19.41 19.86 -6.66
N PRO A 358 18.47 20.82 -6.87
CA PRO A 358 17.20 20.54 -7.53
C PRO A 358 17.40 19.86 -8.89
N GLY A 359 16.57 18.88 -9.21
CA GLY A 359 16.72 18.04 -10.40
C GLY A 359 17.56 16.79 -10.20
N THR A 360 18.06 16.54 -8.99
CA THR A 360 18.74 15.27 -8.65
C THR A 360 17.76 14.34 -7.95
N PRO A 361 17.43 13.17 -8.53
CA PRO A 361 16.52 12.23 -7.88
C PRO A 361 17.18 11.57 -6.66
N VAL A 362 16.40 11.28 -5.62
CA VAL A 362 16.88 10.52 -4.47
C VAL A 362 17.05 9.04 -4.81
N PRO A 363 17.99 8.31 -4.18
CA PRO A 363 18.14 6.87 -4.38
C PRO A 363 16.99 6.06 -3.77
N GLY A 364 16.21 6.66 -2.86
CA GLY A 364 15.04 6.06 -2.23
C GLY A 364 13.74 6.47 -2.93
N TRP A 365 12.73 6.80 -2.13
CA TRP A 365 11.40 7.12 -2.63
C TRP A 365 10.88 8.44 -2.08
N ARG A 366 10.35 9.29 -2.96
CA ARG A 366 9.52 10.42 -2.53
C ARG A 366 8.15 9.96 -2.05
N ARG A 367 7.49 10.85 -1.32
CA ARG A 367 6.09 10.73 -0.91
C ARG A 367 5.33 11.99 -1.28
N HIS A 368 4.09 11.81 -1.72
CA HIS A 368 3.15 12.91 -1.88
C HIS A 368 2.76 13.49 -0.50
N PHE A 369 3.16 14.73 -0.26
CA PHE A 369 2.80 15.53 0.91
C PHE A 369 2.86 17.01 0.54
N PRO A 370 1.79 17.57 -0.04
CA PRO A 370 1.79 18.94 -0.53
C PRO A 370 2.03 19.98 0.55
N ARG A 371 2.94 20.92 0.26
CA ARG A 371 3.22 22.08 1.09
C ARG A 371 3.67 23.25 0.22
N ASP A 372 3.06 24.41 0.43
CA ASP A 372 3.45 25.68 -0.22
C ASP A 372 3.53 25.58 -1.77
N GLY A 373 2.67 24.74 -2.37
CA GLY A 373 2.60 24.52 -3.82
C GLY A 373 3.63 23.54 -4.39
N ILE A 374 4.33 22.80 -3.52
CA ILE A 374 5.25 21.72 -3.90
C ILE A 374 4.75 20.41 -3.29
N ASP A 375 4.62 19.38 -4.10
CA ASP A 375 3.90 18.16 -3.71
C ASP A 375 4.76 17.12 -3.00
N TRP A 376 6.08 17.18 -3.15
CA TRP A 376 6.95 16.04 -2.88
C TRP A 376 7.90 16.28 -1.71
N ARG A 377 8.08 15.24 -0.88
CA ARG A 377 9.12 15.19 0.15
C ARG A 377 9.76 13.81 0.25
N VAL A 378 10.95 13.78 0.83
CA VAL A 378 11.73 12.58 1.15
C VAL A 378 12.10 12.64 2.64
N GLU A 379 11.90 11.55 3.36
CA GLU A 379 12.01 11.52 4.82
C GLU A 379 12.68 10.23 5.30
N ALA A 380 13.47 10.34 6.37
CA ALA A 380 14.04 9.17 7.04
C ALA A 380 12.97 8.16 7.48
N LEU A 381 11.77 8.62 7.88
CA LEU A 381 10.65 7.72 8.18
C LEU A 381 10.27 6.88 6.95
N THR A 382 10.06 7.53 5.81
CA THR A 382 9.49 6.90 4.62
C THR A 382 10.46 5.89 4.04
N ASP A 383 11.71 6.31 3.79
CA ASP A 383 12.75 5.41 3.28
C ASP A 383 13.10 4.33 4.31
N GLY A 384 13.19 4.70 5.59
CA GLY A 384 13.44 3.75 6.67
C GLY A 384 12.39 2.66 6.71
N ARG A 385 11.10 3.02 6.69
CA ARG A 385 10.00 2.05 6.68
C ARG A 385 10.00 1.13 5.47
N ALA A 386 10.24 1.65 4.27
CA ALA A 386 10.39 0.81 3.08
C ALA A 386 11.55 -0.19 3.24
N LEU A 387 12.69 0.28 3.75
CA LEU A 387 13.87 -0.55 3.98
C LEU A 387 13.71 -1.55 5.11
N VAL A 388 12.86 -1.31 6.12
CA VAL A 388 12.62 -2.29 7.19
C VAL A 388 12.25 -3.66 6.61
N GLY A 389 11.27 -3.70 5.70
CA GLY A 389 10.83 -4.96 5.10
C GLY A 389 11.94 -5.62 4.26
N VAL A 390 12.67 -4.83 3.48
CA VAL A 390 13.83 -5.29 2.71
C VAL A 390 14.87 -5.93 3.63
N MET A 391 15.21 -5.26 4.72
CA MET A 391 16.26 -5.71 5.62
C MET A 391 15.83 -6.88 6.50
N TYR A 392 14.54 -7.08 6.76
CA TYR A 392 14.02 -8.33 7.35
C TYR A 392 14.33 -9.55 6.47
N VAL A 393 14.15 -9.42 5.16
CA VAL A 393 14.41 -10.50 4.19
C VAL A 393 15.90 -10.75 4.05
N VAL A 394 16.71 -9.70 3.96
CA VAL A 394 18.18 -9.80 3.96
C VAL A 394 18.68 -10.53 5.19
N ASP A 395 18.23 -10.11 6.37
CA ASP A 395 18.64 -10.70 7.64
C ASP A 395 18.28 -12.19 7.71
N TYR A 396 17.04 -12.55 7.33
CA TYR A 396 16.61 -13.95 7.26
C TYR A 396 17.48 -14.79 6.30
N ILE A 397 17.75 -14.29 5.09
CA ILE A 397 18.59 -14.98 4.09
C ILE A 397 19.98 -15.25 4.66
N LYS A 398 20.61 -14.23 5.25
CA LYS A 398 21.99 -14.31 5.77
C LYS A 398 22.09 -15.21 6.98
N GLU A 399 21.12 -15.11 7.89
CA GLU A 399 21.09 -15.86 9.13
C GLU A 399 20.86 -17.35 8.92
N ASN A 400 20.02 -17.70 7.94
CA ASN A 400 19.74 -19.10 7.59
C ASN A 400 20.68 -19.66 6.51
N GLY A 401 21.72 -18.90 6.11
CA GLY A 401 22.71 -19.35 5.13
C GLY A 401 22.12 -19.74 3.78
N LEU A 402 21.06 -19.06 3.32
CA LEU A 402 20.38 -19.37 2.07
C LEU A 402 21.19 -18.90 0.86
N SER A 403 22.26 -19.63 0.55
CA SER A 403 23.28 -19.25 -0.43
C SER A 403 22.75 -18.95 -1.83
N GLN A 404 21.65 -19.57 -2.25
CA GLN A 404 20.97 -19.28 -3.53
C GLN A 404 20.46 -17.84 -3.65
N TYR A 405 20.27 -17.13 -2.53
CA TYR A 405 19.81 -15.74 -2.49
C TYR A 405 20.89 -14.76 -2.03
N ASP A 406 22.12 -15.21 -1.81
CA ASP A 406 23.19 -14.37 -1.24
C ASP A 406 23.52 -13.15 -2.09
N ASP A 407 23.53 -13.32 -3.42
CA ASP A 407 23.79 -12.24 -4.36
C ASP A 407 22.70 -11.16 -4.28
N LYS A 408 21.43 -11.57 -4.18
CA LYS A 408 20.29 -10.66 -3.99
C LYS A 408 20.37 -9.94 -2.65
N ALA A 409 20.65 -10.66 -1.57
CA ALA A 409 20.82 -10.04 -0.25
C ALA A 409 21.95 -9.00 -0.26
N ASN A 410 23.09 -9.30 -0.88
CA ASN A 410 24.21 -8.37 -1.02
C ASN A 410 23.85 -7.15 -1.88
N GLU A 411 23.13 -7.34 -2.98
CA GLU A 411 22.62 -6.27 -3.83
C GLU A 411 21.70 -5.32 -3.04
N TYR A 412 20.76 -5.88 -2.28
CA TYR A 412 19.82 -5.12 -1.47
C TYR A 412 20.51 -4.35 -0.36
N MET A 413 21.51 -4.94 0.31
CA MET A 413 22.34 -4.21 1.28
C MET A 413 23.06 -3.01 0.65
N GLN A 414 23.60 -3.15 -0.56
CA GLN A 414 24.25 -2.03 -1.25
C GLN A 414 23.27 -0.91 -1.60
N LYS A 415 22.07 -1.26 -2.07
CA LYS A 415 20.99 -0.29 -2.35
C LYS A 415 20.50 0.39 -1.07
N ALA A 416 20.23 -0.38 -0.02
CA ALA A 416 19.83 0.12 1.30
C ALA A 416 20.89 1.06 1.87
N LYS A 417 22.17 0.71 1.77
CA LYS A 417 23.29 1.56 2.19
C LYS A 417 23.23 2.94 1.54
N ARG A 418 23.10 3.01 0.21
CA ARG A 418 23.00 4.29 -0.51
C ARG A 418 21.85 5.15 -0.02
N ILE A 419 20.70 4.54 0.27
CA ILE A 419 19.52 5.24 0.77
C ILE A 419 19.75 5.72 2.20
N ILE A 420 20.23 4.87 3.10
CA ILE A 420 20.54 5.23 4.50
C ILE A 420 21.54 6.39 4.55
N ASP A 421 22.67 6.27 3.84
CA ASP A 421 23.75 7.26 3.84
C ASP A 421 23.29 8.60 3.22
N SER A 422 22.31 8.57 2.31
CA SER A 422 21.71 9.78 1.77
C SER A 422 21.10 10.65 2.89
N HIS A 423 20.62 10.04 3.99
CA HIS A 423 20.06 10.71 5.17
C HIS A 423 21.10 11.10 6.23
N ASP A 424 22.40 10.94 6.01
CA ASP A 424 23.42 11.33 6.99
C ASP A 424 23.34 12.81 7.37
N SER A 425 22.97 13.66 6.41
CA SER A 425 22.75 15.10 6.63
C SER A 425 21.53 15.44 7.50
N SER A 426 20.70 14.44 7.80
CA SER A 426 19.50 14.53 8.62
C SER A 426 19.75 14.03 10.05
N TYR A 427 20.87 13.35 10.35
CA TYR A 427 21.19 12.84 11.69
C TYR A 427 22.13 13.78 12.45
N SER A 428 21.92 13.93 13.76
CA SER A 428 22.80 14.70 14.62
C SER A 428 22.78 14.24 16.08
N GLU A 429 23.95 14.29 16.70
CA GLU A 429 24.21 14.00 18.13
C GLU A 429 24.31 15.28 18.97
N THR A 430 24.45 16.43 18.32
CA THR A 430 24.77 17.70 18.99
C THR A 430 23.70 18.76 18.81
N ARG A 431 22.75 18.57 17.86
CA ARG A 431 21.69 19.54 17.54
C ARG A 431 20.79 19.83 18.73
N GLN A 432 20.46 18.80 19.51
CA GLN A 432 19.63 18.92 20.70
C GLN A 432 20.44 18.50 21.94
N PRO A 433 20.79 19.44 22.83
CA PRO A 433 21.42 19.09 24.09
C PRO A 433 20.54 18.15 24.93
N GLY A 434 21.16 17.17 25.58
CA GLY A 434 20.51 16.26 26.53
C GLY A 434 19.85 15.01 25.93
N ILE A 435 20.18 14.68 24.67
CA ILE A 435 19.87 13.40 24.03
C ILE A 435 21.13 12.87 23.33
N ALA A 436 21.23 11.54 23.15
CA ALA A 436 22.40 10.92 22.54
C ALA A 436 22.46 11.09 21.01
N GLY A 437 21.30 11.16 20.34
CA GLY A 437 21.21 11.43 18.91
C GLY A 437 19.78 11.33 18.40
N SER A 438 19.51 11.95 17.26
CA SER A 438 18.22 11.85 16.55
C SER A 438 18.39 12.24 15.09
N TYR A 439 17.45 11.79 14.26
CA TYR A 439 17.16 12.42 12.99
C TYR A 439 16.40 13.73 13.18
N TYR A 440 16.51 14.62 12.19
CA TYR A 440 15.90 15.94 12.10
C TYR A 440 15.58 16.25 10.63
N TYR A 441 14.65 17.16 10.40
CA TYR A 441 14.43 17.69 9.05
C TYR A 441 15.51 18.72 8.69
N PRO A 442 16.17 18.55 7.53
CA PRO A 442 17.13 19.52 7.01
C PRO A 442 16.42 20.72 6.41
N ASN A 443 17.09 21.86 6.42
CA ASN A 443 16.68 23.08 5.74
C ASN A 443 17.47 23.26 4.43
N ASP A 444 16.97 24.10 3.52
CA ASP A 444 17.54 24.41 2.20
C ASP A 444 18.77 25.33 2.23
N THR A 445 19.42 25.47 3.39
CA THR A 445 20.59 26.34 3.53
C THR A 445 21.88 25.61 3.11
N ASP A 446 22.83 26.34 2.51
CA ASP A 446 24.17 25.83 2.16
C ASP A 446 25.06 25.47 3.36
N LYS A 447 24.57 25.66 4.60
CA LYS A 447 25.32 25.30 5.81
C LYS A 447 25.40 23.78 5.92
N TYR A 448 26.49 23.24 6.47
CA TYR A 448 26.64 21.80 6.78
C TYR A 448 26.52 21.54 8.29
N GLY A 449 26.20 20.29 8.68
CA GLY A 449 26.00 19.91 10.09
C GLY A 449 24.73 20.48 10.73
N ASP A 450 24.76 20.65 12.05
CA ASP A 450 23.62 21.04 12.91
C ASP A 450 22.96 22.36 12.53
N ASP A 451 23.71 23.29 11.95
CA ASP A 451 23.24 24.62 11.57
C ASP A 451 22.23 24.59 10.42
N GLY A 452 22.19 23.49 9.64
CA GLY A 452 21.21 23.30 8.58
C GLY A 452 20.07 22.33 8.94
N LEU A 453 19.93 21.96 10.22
CA LEU A 453 18.79 21.21 10.73
C LEU A 453 17.81 22.17 11.42
N TYR A 454 16.50 22.06 11.16
CA TYR A 454 15.53 23.03 11.69
C TYR A 454 14.49 22.43 12.64
N SER A 455 14.19 21.14 12.53
CA SER A 455 13.17 20.53 13.37
C SER A 455 13.66 20.28 14.81
N ARG A 456 12.72 19.89 15.66
CA ARG A 456 13.00 19.14 16.90
C ARG A 456 13.51 17.73 16.56
N PRO A 457 14.05 16.97 17.53
CA PRO A 457 14.26 15.54 17.34
C PRO A 457 13.01 14.91 16.73
N LEU A 458 13.17 14.10 15.69
CA LEU A 458 12.03 13.42 15.09
C LEU A 458 11.36 12.48 16.13
N PRO A 459 10.08 12.13 15.92
CA PRO A 459 9.40 11.10 16.71
C PRO A 459 10.19 9.79 16.82
N PHE A 460 9.98 9.01 17.88
CA PHE A 460 10.75 7.77 18.09
C PHE A 460 10.56 6.77 16.95
N ASN A 461 9.31 6.56 16.54
CA ASN A 461 8.97 5.71 15.42
C ASN A 461 9.63 6.14 14.09
N HIS A 462 9.85 7.44 13.87
CA HIS A 462 10.61 7.93 12.70
C HIS A 462 12.09 7.59 12.80
N ASN A 463 12.68 7.76 13.99
CA ASN A 463 14.07 7.40 14.24
C ASN A 463 14.28 5.90 14.07
N PHE A 464 13.39 5.10 14.64
CA PHE A 464 13.48 3.64 14.65
C PHE A 464 13.18 2.99 13.30
N ALA A 465 12.31 3.59 12.49
CA ALA A 465 12.16 3.19 11.09
C ALA A 465 13.49 3.22 10.33
N MET A 466 14.36 4.19 10.61
CA MET A 466 15.69 4.28 9.99
C MET A 466 16.77 3.54 10.80
N ALA A 467 16.61 3.38 12.12
CA ALA A 467 17.56 2.64 12.95
C ALA A 467 17.54 1.14 12.67
N PHE A 468 16.37 0.56 12.38
CA PHE A 468 16.23 -0.85 12.07
C PHE A 468 17.10 -1.31 10.89
N PRO A 469 17.01 -0.71 9.68
CA PRO A 469 17.86 -1.14 8.58
C PRO A 469 19.36 -0.91 8.86
N GLN A 470 19.71 0.11 9.66
CA GLN A 470 21.09 0.33 10.10
C GLN A 470 21.58 -0.76 11.06
N LEU A 471 20.72 -1.28 11.94
CA LEU A 471 21.05 -2.41 12.81
C LEU A 471 21.39 -3.64 11.97
N VAL A 472 20.57 -3.96 10.96
CA VAL A 472 20.87 -5.09 10.07
C VAL A 472 22.14 -4.86 9.26
N MET A 473 22.39 -3.62 8.81
CA MET A 473 23.65 -3.25 8.17
C MET A 473 24.84 -3.43 9.12
N ASP A 474 24.72 -3.04 10.40
CA ASP A 474 25.77 -3.23 11.41
C ASP A 474 26.12 -4.72 11.57
N LYS A 475 25.10 -5.58 11.68
CA LYS A 475 25.25 -7.04 11.81
C LYS A 475 26.03 -7.67 10.66
N TRP A 476 25.74 -7.27 9.41
CA TRP A 476 26.20 -8.00 8.22
C TRP A 476 27.27 -7.30 7.37
N SER A 477 27.41 -5.97 7.44
CA SER A 477 28.35 -5.23 6.56
C SER A 477 29.76 -5.08 7.15
N GLY A 478 29.89 -5.17 8.48
CA GLY A 478 31.14 -4.87 9.19
C GLY A 478 31.49 -3.37 9.26
N GLU A 479 30.58 -2.48 8.86
CA GLU A 479 30.76 -1.02 8.99
C GLU A 479 30.40 -0.53 10.40
N SER A 480 31.38 0.03 11.12
CA SER A 480 31.21 0.38 12.54
C SER A 480 30.40 1.64 12.83
N ASN A 481 30.10 2.47 11.81
CA ASN A 481 29.37 3.73 12.01
C ASN A 481 27.89 3.50 12.35
N TYR A 482 27.28 2.42 11.85
CA TYR A 482 25.89 2.10 12.13
C TYR A 482 25.69 1.69 13.59
N HIS A 483 26.60 0.90 14.19
CA HIS A 483 26.55 0.53 15.60
C HIS A 483 26.34 1.74 16.53
N THR A 484 27.19 2.78 16.35
CA THR A 484 27.14 3.98 17.20
C THR A 484 25.81 4.72 17.01
N ARG A 485 25.33 4.87 15.77
CA ARG A 485 24.06 5.55 15.50
C ARG A 485 22.87 4.81 16.11
N VAL A 486 22.80 3.50 15.92
CA VAL A 486 21.75 2.62 16.46
C VAL A 486 21.75 2.68 18.00
N THR A 487 22.93 2.60 18.62
CA THR A 487 23.09 2.71 20.08
C THR A 487 22.65 4.08 20.61
N ASN A 488 22.99 5.16 19.91
CA ASN A 488 22.60 6.52 20.30
C ASN A 488 21.08 6.75 20.17
N LEU A 489 20.44 6.22 19.13
CA LEU A 489 18.99 6.28 18.97
C LEU A 489 18.26 5.46 20.04
N TRP A 490 18.75 4.26 20.37
CA TRP A 490 18.24 3.47 21.49
C TRP A 490 18.40 4.21 22.82
N THR A 491 19.59 4.73 23.11
CA THR A 491 19.88 5.47 24.34
C THR A 491 18.95 6.68 24.47
N PHE A 492 18.71 7.41 23.37
CA PHE A 492 17.75 8.50 23.37
C PHE A 492 16.34 8.04 23.76
N TYR A 493 15.84 6.94 23.21
CA TYR A 493 14.53 6.39 23.59
C TYR A 493 14.50 5.98 25.07
N ALA A 494 15.44 5.16 25.51
CA ALA A 494 15.52 4.63 26.88
C ALA A 494 15.61 5.76 27.93
N ASP A 495 16.42 6.79 27.68
CA ASP A 495 16.57 7.95 28.56
C ASP A 495 15.29 8.78 28.74
N LYS A 496 14.33 8.65 27.80
CA LYS A 496 13.06 9.39 27.81
C LYS A 496 11.85 8.55 28.19
N MET A 497 12.07 7.30 28.61
CA MET A 497 11.02 6.46 29.16
C MET A 497 10.54 6.99 30.53
N GLU A 498 9.22 7.03 30.72
CA GLU A 498 8.57 7.51 31.95
C GLU A 498 8.12 6.32 32.81
N TYR A 499 9.00 5.86 33.70
CA TYR A 499 8.72 4.76 34.63
C TYR A 499 7.70 5.13 35.71
N GLN A 500 6.75 4.22 35.93
CA GLN A 500 5.70 4.34 36.94
C GLN A 500 6.00 3.46 38.16
N SER A 501 5.47 3.82 39.32
CA SER A 501 5.73 3.11 40.58
C SER A 501 5.16 1.68 40.64
N ASN A 502 4.21 1.35 39.77
CA ASN A 502 3.65 0.02 39.59
C ASN A 502 4.48 -0.85 38.62
N GLY A 503 5.60 -0.36 38.09
CA GLY A 503 6.48 -1.06 37.16
C GLY A 503 6.02 -1.03 35.70
N THR A 504 5.03 -0.20 35.35
CA THR A 504 4.68 0.10 33.95
C THR A 504 5.48 1.33 33.48
N CYS A 505 5.57 1.56 32.18
CA CYS A 505 6.16 2.80 31.63
C CYS A 505 5.31 3.37 30.50
N THR A 506 5.45 4.67 30.32
CA THR A 506 4.90 5.39 29.19
C THR A 506 6.02 6.13 28.47
N TRP A 507 5.78 6.48 27.21
CA TRP A 507 6.64 7.39 26.46
C TRP A 507 5.80 8.33 25.61
N ARG A 508 6.48 9.35 25.11
CA ARG A 508 5.88 10.40 24.28
C ARG A 508 6.16 10.10 22.82
N TYR A 509 5.20 10.43 21.95
CA TYR A 509 5.37 10.33 20.50
C TYR A 509 6.62 11.07 20.01
N GLN A 510 6.84 12.27 20.55
CA GLN A 510 7.99 13.10 20.23
C GLN A 510 8.54 13.78 21.49
N TYR A 511 9.86 13.76 21.64
CA TYR A 511 10.54 14.48 22.70
C TYR A 511 10.54 15.99 22.46
N HIS A 512 10.31 16.76 23.53
CA HIS A 512 10.31 18.20 23.48
C HIS A 512 10.87 18.81 24.76
N VAL A 513 12.05 19.42 24.68
CA VAL A 513 12.77 19.94 25.85
C VAL A 513 11.96 20.97 26.64
N SER A 514 11.26 21.88 25.97
CA SER A 514 10.50 22.95 26.63
C SER A 514 9.03 22.62 26.91
N ASP A 515 8.58 21.42 26.57
CA ASP A 515 7.18 20.99 26.75
C ASP A 515 7.18 19.49 27.05
N PRO A 516 7.32 19.10 28.32
CA PRO A 516 7.32 17.69 28.69
C PRO A 516 5.94 17.02 28.51
N ASN A 517 4.88 17.77 28.20
CA ASN A 517 3.51 17.25 28.08
C ASN A 517 3.11 17.01 26.61
N THR A 518 4.06 16.55 25.77
CA THR A 518 3.73 16.15 24.40
C THR A 518 2.75 14.96 24.38
N LYS A 519 2.17 14.72 23.20
CA LYS A 519 1.24 13.61 22.98
C LYS A 519 1.89 12.30 23.44
N THR A 520 1.21 11.57 24.31
CA THR A 520 1.54 10.17 24.63
C THR A 520 1.54 9.34 23.36
N GLU A 521 2.41 8.34 23.27
CA GLU A 521 2.41 7.43 22.13
C GLU A 521 1.07 6.68 21.99
N ASP A 522 0.67 6.43 20.75
CA ASP A 522 -0.50 5.61 20.43
C ASP A 522 -0.12 4.19 20.02
N LEU A 523 -1.08 3.26 20.14
CA LEU A 523 -0.89 1.83 19.87
C LEU A 523 -0.33 1.56 18.46
N ASN A 524 -0.80 2.33 17.48
CA ASN A 524 -0.46 2.13 16.08
C ASN A 524 0.97 2.59 15.76
N HIS A 525 1.38 3.78 16.20
CA HIS A 525 2.74 4.25 15.99
C HIS A 525 3.74 3.55 16.90
N GLY A 526 3.33 3.24 18.14
CA GLY A 526 4.15 2.50 19.11
C GLY A 526 4.56 1.11 18.64
N ASP A 527 3.79 0.48 17.73
CA ASP A 527 4.19 -0.78 17.08
C ASP A 527 5.57 -0.71 16.43
N LEU A 528 5.92 0.44 15.83
CA LEU A 528 7.24 0.66 15.23
C LEU A 528 8.34 0.80 16.27
N ASP A 529 8.01 1.33 17.44
CA ASP A 529 8.95 1.41 18.55
C ASP A 529 9.23 0.03 19.11
N ILE A 530 8.19 -0.79 19.26
CA ILE A 530 8.31 -2.18 19.73
C ILE A 530 9.09 -3.04 18.74
N GLU A 531 8.84 -2.89 17.45
CA GLU A 531 9.58 -3.56 16.38
C GLU A 531 11.10 -3.39 16.57
N PHE A 532 11.54 -2.15 16.71
CA PHE A 532 12.95 -1.87 16.90
C PHE A 532 13.45 -2.30 18.27
N ALA A 533 12.70 -2.04 19.35
CA ALA A 533 13.11 -2.39 20.71
C ALA A 533 13.35 -3.90 20.87
N VAL A 534 12.44 -4.74 20.36
CA VAL A 534 12.59 -6.20 20.36
C VAL A 534 13.80 -6.62 19.54
N LYS A 535 13.99 -6.06 18.34
CA LYS A 535 15.14 -6.40 17.49
C LYS A 535 16.46 -5.99 18.14
N ALA A 536 16.52 -4.78 18.70
CA ALA A 536 17.69 -4.27 19.42
C ALA A 536 18.06 -5.14 20.63
N PHE A 537 17.05 -5.62 21.37
CA PHE A 537 17.28 -6.55 22.49
C PHE A 537 17.82 -7.90 22.01
N ARG A 538 17.20 -8.51 20.98
CA ARG A 538 17.62 -9.82 20.43
C ARG A 538 19.05 -9.79 19.86
N GLU A 539 19.43 -8.68 19.24
CA GLU A 539 20.74 -8.52 18.60
C GLU A 539 21.79 -7.94 19.55
N GLY A 540 21.47 -7.79 20.84
CA GLY A 540 22.41 -7.36 21.87
C GLY A 540 22.86 -5.90 21.79
N ILE A 541 22.14 -5.05 21.03
CA ILE A 541 22.30 -3.58 21.10
C ILE A 541 21.96 -3.07 22.49
N THR A 542 21.00 -3.71 23.15
CA THR A 542 20.62 -3.46 24.54
C THR A 542 20.44 -4.76 25.30
N GLY A 543 20.79 -4.75 26.59
CA GLY A 543 20.48 -5.82 27.55
C GLY A 543 19.51 -5.37 28.64
N ASP A 544 18.77 -4.28 28.41
CA ASP A 544 17.87 -3.68 29.40
C ASP A 544 16.56 -4.47 29.52
N GLU A 545 16.63 -5.61 30.22
CA GLU A 545 15.48 -6.47 30.47
C GLU A 545 14.40 -5.77 31.31
N ASP A 546 14.79 -4.90 32.26
CA ASP A 546 13.86 -4.14 33.09
C ASP A 546 12.98 -3.21 32.25
N LEU A 547 13.55 -2.53 31.26
CA LEU A 547 12.79 -1.72 30.31
C LEU A 547 11.84 -2.57 29.46
N MET A 548 12.30 -3.72 28.94
CA MET A 548 11.44 -4.61 28.14
C MET A 548 10.28 -5.19 28.96
N GLN A 549 10.53 -5.60 30.20
CA GLN A 549 9.49 -6.04 31.14
C GLN A 549 8.51 -4.90 31.45
N CYS A 550 9.02 -3.68 31.61
CA CYS A 550 8.22 -2.50 31.86
C CYS A 550 7.25 -2.18 30.70
N ILE A 551 7.74 -2.21 29.45
CA ILE A 551 6.94 -2.03 28.24
C ILE A 551 5.86 -3.12 28.15
N THR A 552 6.26 -4.38 28.34
CA THR A 552 5.36 -5.54 28.31
C THR A 552 4.27 -5.45 29.36
N LYS A 553 4.61 -4.96 30.56
CA LYS A 553 3.65 -4.74 31.62
C LYS A 553 2.66 -3.63 31.28
N SER A 554 3.09 -2.53 30.65
CA SER A 554 2.16 -1.51 30.15
C SER A 554 1.17 -2.09 29.16
N PHE A 555 1.66 -2.88 28.20
CA PHE A 555 0.82 -3.52 27.19
C PHE A 555 -0.23 -4.45 27.82
N THR A 556 0.19 -5.35 28.72
CA THR A 556 -0.70 -6.38 29.32
C THR A 556 -1.58 -5.88 30.47
N THR A 557 -1.22 -4.80 31.17
CA THR A 557 -1.93 -4.37 32.40
C THR A 557 -2.56 -2.99 32.34
N VAL A 558 -2.10 -2.13 31.43
CA VAL A 558 -2.62 -0.77 31.27
C VAL A 558 -3.45 -0.65 30.01
N MET A 559 -2.96 -1.19 28.90
CA MET A 559 -3.62 -1.04 27.60
C MET A 559 -4.71 -2.09 27.36
N TYR A 560 -4.49 -3.34 27.77
CA TYR A 560 -5.45 -4.42 27.56
C TYR A 560 -6.65 -4.32 28.50
N ASP A 561 -7.86 -4.40 27.96
CA ASP A 561 -9.12 -4.27 28.72
C ASP A 561 -9.65 -5.60 29.30
N GLY A 562 -8.95 -6.72 29.04
CA GLY A 562 -9.35 -8.06 29.46
C GLY A 562 -10.43 -8.72 28.59
N ASN A 563 -10.91 -8.07 27.53
CA ASN A 563 -11.99 -8.55 26.67
C ASN A 563 -11.60 -8.49 25.17
N GLY A 564 -10.33 -8.69 24.84
CA GLY A 564 -9.86 -8.68 23.45
C GLY A 564 -9.83 -7.28 22.83
N THR A 565 -9.58 -6.22 23.61
CA THR A 565 -9.43 -4.85 23.09
C THR A 565 -8.36 -4.09 23.86
N TYR A 566 -7.64 -3.22 23.15
CA TYR A 566 -6.62 -2.34 23.69
C TYR A 566 -7.06 -0.88 23.66
N THR A 567 -6.47 -0.07 24.54
CA THR A 567 -6.61 1.39 24.50
C THR A 567 -5.79 2.00 23.38
N ASP A 568 -6.24 3.14 22.82
CA ASP A 568 -5.53 3.82 21.73
C ASP A 568 -4.20 4.43 22.18
N LEU A 569 -4.07 4.86 23.44
CA LEU A 569 -2.82 5.39 24.00
C LEU A 569 -2.17 4.41 24.98
N ILE A 570 -0.84 4.41 25.03
CA ILE A 570 -0.05 3.49 25.86
C ILE A 570 -0.19 3.75 27.37
N ASP A 571 -0.69 4.92 27.76
CA ASP A 571 -0.98 5.28 29.15
C ASP A 571 -2.39 4.85 29.61
N GLY A 572 -3.08 4.04 28.81
CA GLY A 572 -4.44 3.55 29.10
C GLY A 572 -5.54 4.56 28.78
N LYS A 573 -5.20 5.69 28.16
CA LYS A 573 -6.18 6.72 27.74
C LYS A 573 -6.51 6.60 26.26
N GLY A 574 -7.29 7.55 25.74
CA GLY A 574 -7.70 7.60 24.33
C GLY A 574 -8.98 6.81 24.01
N GLY A 575 -9.47 6.01 24.95
CA GLY A 575 -10.59 5.09 24.70
C GLY A 575 -10.11 3.82 23.98
N SER A 576 -11.03 3.00 23.49
CA SER A 576 -10.70 1.78 22.73
C SER A 576 -10.06 2.15 21.39
N ALA A 577 -8.98 1.45 21.04
CA ALA A 577 -8.36 1.53 19.73
C ALA A 577 -9.33 1.06 18.61
N SER A 578 -9.09 1.47 17.36
CA SER A 578 -9.89 1.01 16.22
C SER A 578 -9.71 -0.50 15.96
N SER A 579 -10.55 -1.10 15.13
CA SER A 579 -10.41 -2.52 14.75
C SER A 579 -9.05 -2.81 14.10
N GLU A 580 -8.61 -1.89 13.24
CA GLU A 580 -7.33 -1.95 12.55
C GLU A 580 -6.17 -1.82 13.55
N HIS A 581 -6.22 -0.86 14.48
CA HIS A 581 -5.19 -0.70 15.50
C HIS A 581 -5.14 -1.90 16.46
N ASN A 582 -6.28 -2.51 16.79
CA ASN A 582 -6.29 -3.77 17.56
C ASN A 582 -5.67 -4.92 16.77
N THR A 583 -5.86 -4.99 15.45
CA THR A 583 -5.23 -6.00 14.60
C THR A 583 -3.70 -5.87 14.61
N ASN A 584 -3.18 -4.64 14.68
CA ASN A 584 -1.74 -4.38 14.77
C ASN A 584 -1.10 -4.95 16.03
N THR A 585 -1.88 -5.35 17.05
CA THR A 585 -1.32 -6.08 18.21
C THR A 585 -0.74 -7.44 17.82
N GLY A 586 -1.20 -8.03 16.72
CA GLY A 586 -0.61 -9.23 16.12
C GLY A 586 0.67 -8.98 15.32
N TRP A 587 1.10 -7.73 15.13
CA TRP A 587 2.31 -7.40 14.37
C TRP A 587 3.56 -7.51 15.25
N ASN A 588 4.12 -6.41 15.75
CA ASN A 588 5.35 -6.46 16.53
C ASN A 588 5.07 -6.50 18.05
N TRP A 589 3.90 -6.04 18.49
CA TRP A 589 3.47 -6.14 19.90
C TRP A 589 3.43 -7.59 20.41
N VAL A 590 3.03 -8.54 19.56
CA VAL A 590 2.96 -9.96 19.94
C VAL A 590 4.33 -10.52 20.36
N GLU A 591 5.43 -9.96 19.84
CA GLU A 591 6.81 -10.36 20.18
C GLU A 591 7.15 -10.14 21.66
N LEU A 592 6.39 -9.30 22.38
CA LEU A 592 6.55 -9.10 23.82
C LEU A 592 6.21 -10.35 24.65
N HIS A 593 5.65 -11.39 24.03
CA HIS A 593 5.40 -12.67 24.69
C HIS A 593 6.66 -13.33 25.26
N GLN A 594 7.86 -13.00 24.74
CA GLN A 594 9.13 -13.45 25.30
C GLN A 594 9.40 -12.92 26.72
N PHE A 595 8.74 -11.82 27.12
CA PHE A 595 8.84 -11.24 28.46
C PHE A 595 7.60 -11.53 29.32
N ASP A 596 6.44 -11.77 28.70
CA ASP A 596 5.22 -12.20 29.37
C ASP A 596 4.37 -13.12 28.48
N PRO A 597 4.33 -14.44 28.76
CA PRO A 597 3.53 -15.42 28.03
C PRO A 597 2.04 -15.07 27.84
N ARG A 598 1.47 -14.20 28.68
CA ARG A 598 0.07 -13.75 28.55
C ARG A 598 -0.19 -12.99 27.25
N VAL A 599 0.82 -12.30 26.72
CA VAL A 599 0.72 -11.53 25.47
C VAL A 599 0.17 -12.39 24.33
N ALA A 600 0.64 -13.62 24.16
CA ALA A 600 0.18 -14.51 23.10
C ALA A 600 -1.34 -14.78 23.17
N ASN A 601 -1.87 -15.00 24.38
CA ASN A 601 -3.29 -15.27 24.60
C ASN A 601 -4.15 -14.00 24.46
N ASP A 602 -3.67 -12.87 24.97
CA ASP A 602 -4.37 -11.58 24.90
C ASP A 602 -4.47 -11.07 23.45
N VAL A 603 -3.38 -11.24 22.68
CA VAL A 603 -3.35 -10.94 21.24
C VAL A 603 -4.27 -11.89 20.47
N LEU A 604 -4.23 -13.20 20.71
CA LEU A 604 -5.15 -14.14 20.05
C LEU A 604 -6.62 -13.77 20.29
N THR A 605 -6.98 -13.50 21.55
CA THR A 605 -8.33 -13.05 21.92
C THR A 605 -8.73 -11.76 21.19
N THR A 606 -7.76 -10.88 20.95
CA THR A 606 -7.97 -9.62 20.22
C THR A 606 -8.15 -9.86 18.72
N LEU A 607 -7.36 -10.75 18.10
CA LEU A 607 -7.49 -11.11 16.69
C LEU A 607 -8.79 -11.87 16.39
N ASP A 608 -9.22 -12.79 17.26
CA ASP A 608 -10.52 -13.45 17.15
C ASP A 608 -11.69 -12.45 17.08
N ARG A 609 -11.54 -11.31 17.76
CA ARG A 609 -12.56 -10.27 17.82
C ARG A 609 -12.51 -9.31 16.64
N HIS A 610 -11.30 -8.89 16.23
CA HIS A 610 -11.12 -7.76 15.31
C HIS A 610 -10.58 -8.16 13.92
N ALA A 611 -10.08 -9.39 13.78
CA ALA A 611 -9.40 -9.90 12.59
C ALA A 611 -9.86 -11.33 12.24
N ASN A 612 -11.16 -11.64 12.37
CA ASN A 612 -11.71 -12.97 12.10
C ASN A 612 -11.77 -13.37 10.61
N LYS A 613 -11.09 -12.62 9.74
CA LYS A 613 -10.94 -12.81 8.30
C LYS A 613 -9.57 -12.28 7.87
N THR A 614 -9.17 -12.62 6.64
CA THR A 614 -7.93 -12.17 5.98
C THR A 614 -8.27 -11.41 4.70
N THR A 615 -8.52 -10.12 4.85
CA THR A 615 -9.01 -9.18 3.82
C THR A 615 -8.01 -8.09 3.46
N TRP A 616 -7.04 -7.80 4.33
CA TRP A 616 -5.97 -6.84 4.06
C TRP A 616 -4.66 -7.26 4.72
N PHE A 617 -3.56 -6.64 4.27
CA PHE A 617 -2.18 -7.03 4.60
C PHE A 617 -1.88 -7.19 6.10
N GLY A 618 -2.51 -6.39 6.95
CA GLY A 618 -2.30 -6.46 8.40
C GLY A 618 -2.80 -7.74 9.04
N GLU A 619 -3.92 -8.27 8.56
CA GLU A 619 -4.47 -9.53 9.06
C GLU A 619 -3.55 -10.70 8.67
N TYR A 620 -2.96 -10.67 7.48
CA TYR A 620 -2.03 -11.70 7.03
C TYR A 620 -0.75 -11.77 7.88
N LEU A 621 -0.14 -10.62 8.22
CA LEU A 621 1.01 -10.61 9.14
C LEU A 621 0.60 -11.06 10.54
N ALA A 622 -0.52 -10.54 11.05
CA ALA A 622 -1.00 -10.88 12.38
C ALA A 622 -1.20 -12.40 12.54
N TRP A 623 -1.88 -13.02 11.59
CA TRP A 623 -2.10 -14.46 11.61
C TRP A 623 -0.85 -15.29 11.29
N ALA A 624 0.05 -14.80 10.44
CA ALA A 624 1.36 -15.45 10.24
C ALA A 624 2.15 -15.54 11.56
N ASN A 625 2.15 -14.46 12.35
CA ASN A 625 2.79 -14.46 13.67
C ASN A 625 2.10 -15.42 14.66
N MET A 626 0.77 -15.51 14.64
CA MET A 626 0.06 -16.49 15.47
C MET A 626 0.39 -17.93 15.09
N LEU A 627 0.46 -18.24 13.79
CA LEU A 627 0.87 -19.57 13.32
C LEU A 627 2.28 -19.90 13.82
N ARG A 628 3.22 -18.95 13.73
CA ARG A 628 4.58 -19.12 14.26
C ARG A 628 4.59 -19.46 15.75
N LEU A 629 3.67 -18.91 16.55
CA LEU A 629 3.61 -19.19 18.00
C LEU A 629 3.05 -20.57 18.37
N THR A 630 2.42 -21.27 17.43
CA THR A 630 1.82 -22.61 17.66
C THR A 630 2.72 -23.76 17.20
N LYS A 631 3.84 -23.43 16.58
CA LYS A 631 4.90 -24.37 16.19
C LYS A 631 6.04 -24.26 17.19
#